data_AF-A0A6I4VT17-F1
#
_entry.id   AF-A0A6I4VT17-F1
#
_cell.length_a   1.000
_cell.length_b   1.000
_cell.length_c   1.000
_cell.angle_alpha   90.00
_cell.angle_beta   90.00
_cell.angle_gamma   90.00
#
_symmetry.space_group_name_H-M   'P 1'
#
loop_
_entity.id
_entity.type
_entity.pdbx_description
1 polymer ?
#
loop_
_entity_poly.entity_id
_entity_poly.type
_entity_poly.pdbx_seq_one_letter_code
_entity_poly.pdbx_strand_id
1 'polypeptide(L)'
;MLYLEQLAQTEVKLSETNIKHIHAIVLGRIRPTDARRYRSVPVIVGDHIPPQPWEVPIQMEQLIQKYQGEWNVLHPLTKAAYLHCDFVRIHPFIDGNG
;
A
#
# COMPACT_ATOMS: atom_id res chain seq x y z
N MET A 1 19.25 -6.02 -10.07
CA MET A 1 18.22 -6.66 -9.23
C MET A 1 17.30 -5.59 -8.70
N LEU A 2 16.01 -5.69 -8.98
CA LEU A 2 15.00 -4.66 -8.68
C LEU A 2 14.76 -4.62 -7.15
N TYR A 3 14.60 -3.44 -6.55
CA TYR A 3 14.37 -3.27 -5.09
C TYR A 3 13.31 -4.23 -4.50
N LEU A 4 12.26 -4.51 -5.28
CA LEU A 4 11.18 -5.43 -4.90
C LEU A 4 11.67 -6.88 -4.74
N GLU A 5 12.54 -7.35 -5.63
CA GLU A 5 13.13 -8.70 -5.56
C GLU A 5 14.00 -8.85 -4.32
N GLN A 6 14.75 -7.80 -3.96
CA GLN A 6 15.55 -7.80 -2.73
C GLN A 6 14.65 -7.83 -1.48
N LEU A 7 13.56 -7.05 -1.46
CA LEU A 7 12.59 -7.13 -0.35
C LEU A 7 11.96 -8.52 -0.26
N ALA A 8 11.61 -9.15 -1.38
CA ALA A 8 11.00 -10.48 -1.39
C ALA A 8 11.96 -11.60 -0.96
N GLN A 9 13.26 -11.42 -1.17
CA GLN A 9 14.29 -12.39 -0.78
C GLN A 9 14.81 -12.20 0.64
N THR A 10 14.41 -11.12 1.30
CA THR A 10 14.76 -10.85 2.70
C THR A 10 13.56 -11.14 3.59
N GLU A 11 13.76 -11.55 4.84
CA GLU A 11 12.68 -11.68 5.82
C GLU A 11 12.17 -10.32 6.34
N VAL A 12 12.30 -9.26 5.53
CA VAL A 12 11.85 -7.91 5.89
C VAL A 12 10.33 -7.91 5.93
N LYS A 13 9.77 -7.65 7.12
CA LYS A 13 8.32 -7.51 7.29
C LYS A 13 7.81 -6.31 6.51
N LEU A 14 6.65 -6.46 5.87
CA LEU A 14 5.96 -5.38 5.18
C LEU A 14 5.72 -4.20 6.15
N SER A 15 6.13 -3.00 5.76
CA SER A 15 5.94 -1.78 6.56
C SER A 15 5.49 -0.62 5.68
N GLU A 16 4.93 0.44 6.28
CA GLU A 16 4.58 1.66 5.54
C GLU A 16 5.77 2.24 4.79
N THR A 17 6.95 2.21 5.40
CA THR A 17 8.18 2.70 4.80
C THR A 17 8.51 1.94 3.52
N ASN A 18 8.39 0.61 3.53
CA ASN A 18 8.62 -0.19 2.34
C ASN A 18 7.56 0.09 1.26
N ILE A 19 6.28 0.21 1.64
CA ILE A 19 5.20 0.55 0.70
C ILE A 19 5.46 1.91 0.04
N LYS A 20 5.81 2.93 0.83
CA LYS A 20 6.13 4.27 0.34
C LYS A 20 7.38 4.24 -0.55
N HIS A 21 8.40 3.43 -0.23
CA HIS A 21 9.57 3.25 -1.08
C HIS A 21 9.24 2.59 -2.42
N ILE A 22 8.40 1.56 -2.44
CA ILE A 22 7.91 0.94 -3.68
C ILE A 22 7.16 1.97 -4.51
N HIS A 23 6.24 2.72 -3.90
CA HIS A 23 5.52 3.81 -4.57
C HIS A 23 6.47 4.87 -5.14
N ALA A 24 7.58 5.17 -4.46
CA ALA A 24 8.61 6.09 -4.97
C ALA A 24 9.30 5.59 -6.24
N ILE A 25 9.49 4.28 -6.36
CA ILE A 25 10.10 3.69 -7.55
C ILE A 25 9.12 3.76 -8.72
N VAL A 26 7.84 3.50 -8.46
CA VAL A 26 6.77 3.55 -9.46
C VAL A 26 6.53 4.99 -9.94
N LEU A 27 6.28 5.92 -9.01
CA LEU A 27 5.79 7.26 -9.34
C LEU A 27 6.89 8.33 -9.35
N GLY A 28 8.06 8.07 -8.76
CA GLY A 28 9.09 9.09 -8.53
C GLY A 28 9.68 9.73 -9.78
N ARG A 29 9.64 9.05 -10.93
CA ARG A 29 10.07 9.62 -12.22
C ARG A 29 8.97 10.40 -12.95
N ILE A 30 7.71 10.18 -12.57
CA ILE A 30 6.53 10.74 -13.24
C ILE A 30 6.00 11.93 -12.45
N ARG A 31 5.79 11.75 -11.14
CA ARG A 31 5.29 12.76 -10.21
C ARG A 31 6.10 12.75 -8.91
N PRO A 32 7.34 13.27 -8.91
CA PRO A 32 8.24 13.24 -7.76
C PRO A 32 7.68 13.93 -6.51
N THR A 33 6.83 14.95 -6.67
CA THR A 33 6.18 15.68 -5.57
C THR A 33 5.18 14.81 -4.80
N ASP A 34 4.60 13.82 -5.45
CA ASP A 34 3.55 12.95 -4.92
C ASP A 34 4.09 11.59 -4.46
N ALA A 35 5.30 11.23 -4.91
CA ALA A 35 5.99 10.02 -4.50
C ALA A 35 6.13 9.92 -2.98
N ARG A 36 5.98 8.71 -2.43
CA ARG A 36 6.04 8.39 -0.97
C ARG A 36 4.96 9.03 -0.09
N ARG A 37 4.08 9.89 -0.61
CA ARG A 37 3.13 10.66 0.21
C ARG A 37 1.72 10.13 0.05
N TYR A 38 1.05 9.84 1.16
CA TYR A 38 -0.38 9.60 1.13
C TYR A 38 -1.11 10.83 0.58
N ARG A 39 -2.25 10.59 -0.09
CA ARG A 39 -3.07 11.65 -0.63
C ARG A 39 -3.58 12.56 0.48
N SER A 40 -3.60 13.86 0.22
CA SER A 40 -4.13 14.88 1.12
C SER A 40 -5.52 15.37 0.72
N VAL A 41 -6.07 14.83 -0.38
CA VAL A 41 -7.38 15.22 -0.94
C VAL A 41 -8.29 14.01 -1.10
N PRO A 42 -9.62 14.19 -0.98
CA PRO A 42 -10.58 13.15 -1.33
C PRO A 42 -10.50 12.81 -2.82
N VAL A 43 -10.81 11.57 -3.18
CA VAL A 43 -10.83 11.07 -4.55
C VAL A 43 -12.02 10.13 -4.76
N ILE A 44 -12.38 9.89 -6.01
CA ILE A 44 -13.37 8.88 -6.42
C ILE A 44 -12.69 8.00 -7.47
N VAL A 45 -12.86 6.68 -7.38
CA VAL A 45 -12.18 5.70 -8.25
C VAL A 45 -13.23 4.79 -8.87
N GLY A 46 -13.66 5.09 -10.09
CA GLY A 46 -14.84 4.46 -10.67
C GLY A 46 -16.06 4.72 -9.81
N ASP A 47 -16.75 3.66 -9.39
CA ASP A 47 -17.91 3.74 -8.48
C ASP A 47 -17.53 3.61 -6.99
N HIS A 48 -16.23 3.45 -6.69
CA HIS A 48 -15.74 3.33 -5.32
C HIS A 48 -15.39 4.71 -4.74
N ILE A 49 -15.79 4.93 -3.48
CA ILE A 49 -15.43 6.10 -2.68
C ILE A 49 -14.47 5.62 -1.57
N PRO A 50 -13.15 5.85 -1.73
CA PRO A 50 -12.19 5.50 -0.70
C PRO A 50 -12.37 6.31 0.59
N PRO A 51 -11.68 5.91 1.68
CA PRO A 51 -11.67 6.65 2.94
C PRO A 51 -11.29 8.13 2.79
N GLN A 52 -11.62 8.95 3.79
CA GLN A 52 -11.16 10.34 3.79
C GLN A 52 -9.63 10.41 4.00
N PRO A 53 -8.96 11.47 3.50
CA PRO A 53 -7.49 11.56 3.57
C PRO A 53 -6.89 11.38 4.96
N TRP A 54 -7.57 11.89 5.99
CA TRP A 54 -7.13 11.77 7.39
C TRP A 54 -7.29 10.36 7.96
N GLU A 55 -8.11 9.50 7.34
CA GLU A 55 -8.30 8.10 7.74
C GLU A 55 -7.28 7.17 7.07
N VAL A 56 -6.65 7.60 5.96
CA VAL A 56 -5.70 6.77 5.20
C VAL A 56 -4.55 6.26 6.05
N PRO A 57 -3.83 7.08 6.85
CA PRO A 57 -2.73 6.58 7.67
C PRO A 57 -3.20 5.50 8.66
N ILE A 58 -4.35 5.73 9.29
CA ILE A 58 -4.92 4.81 10.28
C ILE A 58 -5.29 3.47 9.62
N GLN A 59 -5.94 3.49 8.46
CA GLN A 59 -6.31 2.26 7.76
C GLN A 59 -5.10 1.52 7.19
N MET A 60 -4.06 2.23 6.76
CA MET A 60 -2.80 1.61 6.32
C MET A 60 -2.07 0.93 7.46
N GLU A 61 -2.01 1.58 8.63
CA GLU A 61 -1.45 0.97 9.85
C GLU A 61 -2.22 -0.30 10.22
N GLN A 62 -3.55 -0.24 10.25
CA GLN A 62 -4.42 -1.40 10.53
C GLN A 62 -4.22 -2.53 9.51
N LEU A 63 -4.11 -2.21 8.22
CA LEU A 63 -3.84 -3.20 7.17
C LEU A 63 -2.52 -3.93 7.41
N ILE A 64 -1.46 -3.19 7.75
CA ILE A 64 -0.15 -3.77 8.03
C ILE A 64 -0.20 -4.65 9.29
N GLN A 65 -0.88 -4.21 10.35
CA GLN A 65 -1.06 -5.01 11.57
C GLN A 65 -1.78 -6.33 11.29
N LYS A 66 -2.87 -6.30 10.51
CA LYS A 66 -3.58 -7.53 10.07
C LYS A 66 -2.67 -8.45 9.27
N TYR A 67 -1.93 -7.90 8.31
CA TYR A 67 -1.00 -8.66 7.48
C TYR A 67 0.11 -9.31 8.30
N GLN A 68 0.66 -8.61 9.30
CA GLN A 68 1.74 -9.12 10.14
C GLN A 68 1.27 -10.05 11.26
N GLY A 69 0.00 -9.98 11.66
CA GLY A 69 -0.57 -10.72 12.78
C GLY A 69 -1.65 -11.71 12.32
N GLU A 70 -2.90 -11.26 12.35
CA GLU A 70 -4.11 -12.07 12.13
C GLU A 70 -4.04 -12.97 10.89
N TRP A 71 -3.44 -12.47 9.81
CA TRP A 71 -3.44 -13.18 8.52
C TRP A 71 -2.33 -14.21 8.36
N ASN A 72 -1.50 -14.44 9.39
CA ASN A 72 -0.44 -15.46 9.32
C ASN A 72 -0.97 -16.89 9.23
N VAL A 73 -2.23 -17.12 9.61
CA VAL A 73 -2.89 -18.43 9.49
C VAL A 73 -3.46 -18.68 8.09
N LEU A 74 -3.51 -17.66 7.24
CA LEU A 74 -4.06 -17.75 5.89
C LEU A 74 -3.05 -18.36 4.92
N HIS A 75 -3.56 -19.05 3.89
CA HIS A 75 -2.73 -19.49 2.78
C HIS A 75 -2.05 -18.26 2.11
N PRO A 76 -0.77 -18.33 1.71
CA PRO A 76 -0.04 -17.18 1.17
C PRO A 76 -0.74 -16.48 0.00
N LEU A 77 -1.37 -17.24 -0.89
CA LEU A 77 -2.15 -16.70 -2.00
C LEU A 77 -3.36 -15.88 -1.53
N THR A 78 -4.10 -16.39 -0.54
CA THR A 78 -5.25 -15.68 0.06
C THR A 78 -4.79 -14.42 0.78
N LYS A 79 -3.69 -14.52 1.53
CA LYS A 79 -3.07 -13.38 2.22
C LYS A 79 -2.66 -12.27 1.24
N ALA A 80 -2.07 -12.64 0.10
CA ALA A 80 -1.71 -11.70 -0.96
C ALA A 80 -2.94 -11.06 -1.62
N ALA A 81 -3.98 -11.84 -1.90
CA ALA A 81 -5.23 -11.34 -2.47
C ALA A 81 -5.91 -10.33 -1.53
N TYR A 82 -6.00 -10.64 -0.24
CA TYR A 82 -6.59 -9.73 0.76
C TYR A 82 -5.77 -8.45 0.90
N LEU A 83 -4.43 -8.56 0.97
CA LEU A 83 -3.55 -7.40 1.00
C LEU A 83 -3.79 -6.47 -0.19
N HIS A 84 -3.85 -7.03 -1.40
CA HIS A 84 -4.09 -6.25 -2.61
C HIS A 84 -5.47 -5.59 -2.61
N CYS A 85 -6.53 -6.36 -2.32
CA CYS A 85 -7.89 -5.83 -2.27
C CYS A 85 -8.04 -4.70 -1.24
N ASP A 86 -7.52 -4.87 -0.02
CA ASP A 86 -7.61 -3.83 1.01
C ASP A 86 -6.75 -2.60 0.69
N PHE A 87 -5.55 -2.80 0.12
CA PHE A 87 -4.70 -1.69 -0.30
C PHE A 87 -5.38 -0.83 -1.37
N VAL A 88 -5.91 -1.45 -2.42
CA VAL A 88 -6.62 -0.76 -3.51
C VAL A 88 -7.90 -0.10 -3.00
N ARG A 89 -8.62 -0.74 -2.05
CA ARG A 89 -9.81 -0.16 -1.39
C ARG A 89 -9.49 1.09 -0.57
N ILE A 90 -8.38 1.10 0.18
CA ILE A 90 -7.93 2.28 0.93
C ILE A 90 -7.49 3.40 -0.01
N HIS A 91 -6.90 3.03 -1.15
CA HIS A 91 -6.40 3.93 -2.19
C HIS A 91 -5.50 5.03 -1.59
N PRO A 92 -4.37 4.66 -0.97
CA PRO A 92 -3.62 5.56 -0.09
C PRO A 92 -2.88 6.70 -0.80
N PHE A 93 -2.53 6.54 -2.07
CA PHE A 93 -1.78 7.52 -2.86
C PHE A 93 -2.68 8.27 -3.84
N ILE A 94 -2.21 9.42 -4.35
CA ILE A 94 -2.95 10.18 -5.37
C ILE A 94 -2.96 9.48 -6.74
N ASP A 95 -1.97 8.62 -6.98
CA ASP A 95 -1.77 7.82 -8.19
C ASP A 95 -0.87 6.60 -7.83
N GLY A 96 -0.77 5.59 -8.70
CA GLY A 96 0.12 4.44 -8.50
C GLY A 96 -0.34 3.44 -7.44
N ASN A 97 -1.65 3.28 -7.25
CA ASN A 97 -2.25 2.34 -6.29
C ASN A 97 -2.57 0.94 -6.87
N GLY A 98 -2.51 0.78 -8.20
CA GLY A 98 -2.82 -0.47 -8.90
C GLY A 98 -1.69 -1.48 -8.88
#